data_AF-A0A382CBP5-F1
#
_entry.id   AF-A0A382CBP5-F1
#
_cell.length_a   1.000
_cell.length_b   1.000
_cell.length_c   1.000
_cell.angle_alpha   90.00
_cell.angle_beta   90.00
_cell.angle_gamma   90.00
#
_symmetry.space_group_name_H-M   'P 1'
#
loop_
_entity.id
_entity.type
_entity.pdbx_description
1 polymer ?
#
loop_
_entity_poly.entity_id
_entity_poly.type
_entity_poly.pdbx_seq_one_letter_code
_entity_poly.pdbx_strand_id
1 'polypeptide(L)'
;MIALQSIRSNLFRATLTMLGIIIGVAAVITMVALGAGAQQAIDEQMEALGGDILSVSSGNFFSRGVARNQQTLKTGDALALAQQSASFSGVVPEIDGRRQIKYGNQNLNLTVLGTTPNYADIH
;
A
#
# COMPACT_ATOMS: atom_id res chain seq x y z
N MET A 1 12.30 22.41 -53.01
CA MET A 1 13.10 23.21 -52.05
C MET A 1 12.49 24.57 -51.69
N ILE A 2 11.21 24.83 -51.96
CA ILE A 2 10.60 26.15 -51.72
C ILE A 2 10.27 26.36 -50.22
N ALA A 3 9.84 25.31 -49.51
CA ALA A 3 9.49 25.36 -48.09
C ALA A 3 10.67 25.66 -47.14
N LEU A 4 11.88 25.18 -47.47
CA LEU A 4 13.08 25.43 -46.68
C LEU A 4 13.55 26.89 -46.80
N GLN A 5 13.35 27.49 -47.98
CA GLN A 5 13.69 28.89 -48.26
C GLN A 5 12.77 29.85 -47.51
N SER A 6 11.47 29.54 -47.42
CA SER A 6 10.47 30.35 -46.73
C SER A 6 10.56 30.29 -45.20
N ILE A 7 11.01 29.18 -44.62
CA ILE A 7 11.37 29.12 -43.19
C ILE A 7 12.58 30.02 -42.89
N ARG A 8 13.58 30.05 -43.78
CA ARG A 8 14.77 30.90 -43.62
C ARG A 8 14.46 32.39 -43.83
N SER A 9 13.48 32.74 -44.66
CA SER A 9 13.08 34.15 -44.87
C SER A 9 12.31 34.74 -43.69
N ASN A 10 11.67 33.90 -42.87
CA ASN A 10 10.87 34.31 -41.69
C ASN A 10 11.26 33.50 -40.45
N LEU A 11 12.57 33.42 -40.17
CA LEU A 11 13.16 32.67 -39.06
C LEU A 11 12.50 32.98 -37.71
N PHE A 12 12.29 34.25 -37.37
CA PHE A 12 11.65 34.66 -36.10
C PHE A 12 10.21 34.16 -35.95
N ARG A 13 9.43 34.20 -37.03
CA ARG A 13 8.03 33.77 -36.98
C ARG A 13 7.95 32.24 -36.90
N ALA A 14 8.77 31.53 -37.66
CA ALA A 14 8.80 30.08 -37.66
C ALA A 14 9.29 29.50 -36.32
N THR A 15 10.30 30.11 -35.69
CA THR A 15 10.78 29.66 -34.37
C THR A 15 9.75 29.88 -33.28
N LEU A 16 9.09 31.05 -33.23
CA LEU A 16 8.07 31.31 -32.22
C LEU A 16 6.87 30.36 -32.33
N THR A 17 6.40 30.04 -33.54
CA THR A 17 5.28 29.11 -33.73
C THR A 17 5.65 27.67 -33.34
N MET A 18 6.86 27.23 -33.68
CA MET A 18 7.37 25.92 -33.29
C MET A 18 7.51 25.80 -31.78
N LEU A 19 8.04 26.85 -31.14
CA LEU A 19 8.26 26.90 -29.70
C LEU A 19 6.92 26.85 -28.94
N GLY A 20 5.89 27.55 -29.43
CA GLY A 20 4.54 27.47 -28.87
C GLY A 20 3.94 26.06 -28.91
N ILE A 21 4.11 25.34 -30.02
CA ILE A 21 3.64 23.95 -30.15
C ILE A 21 4.42 23.01 -29.22
N ILE A 22 5.74 23.16 -29.15
CA ILE A 22 6.59 22.32 -28.30
C ILE A 22 6.21 22.50 -26.82
N ILE A 23 6.07 23.74 -26.34
CA ILE A 23 5.66 24.00 -24.96
C ILE A 23 4.24 23.49 -24.72
N GLY A 24 3.32 23.72 -25.65
CA GLY A 24 1.92 23.28 -25.52
C GLY A 24 1.81 21.76 -25.39
N VAL A 25 2.47 21.00 -26.26
CA VAL A 25 2.45 19.54 -26.21
C VAL A 25 3.21 19.02 -24.99
N ALA A 26 4.35 19.62 -24.64
CA ALA A 26 5.11 19.24 -23.46
C ALA A 26 4.29 19.41 -22.17
N ALA A 27 3.57 20.51 -22.02
CA ALA A 27 2.72 20.78 -20.85
C ALA A 27 1.57 19.77 -20.70
N VAL A 28 0.97 19.36 -21.82
CA VAL A 28 -0.10 18.35 -21.80
C VAL A 28 0.46 16.97 -21.43
N ILE A 29 1.59 16.57 -22.02
CA ILE A 29 2.24 15.29 -21.71
C ILE A 29 2.65 15.24 -20.23
N THR A 30 3.26 16.31 -19.71
CA THR A 30 3.68 16.34 -18.31
C THR A 30 2.50 16.26 -17.37
N MET A 31 1.41 16.99 -17.64
CA MET A 31 0.20 16.92 -16.82
C MET A 31 -0.40 15.51 -16.80
N VAL A 32 -0.51 14.85 -17.95
CA VAL A 32 -1.07 13.50 -18.05
C VAL A 32 -0.19 12.48 -17.32
N ALA A 33 1.13 12.55 -17.53
CA ALA A 33 2.08 11.67 -16.86
C ALA A 33 2.05 11.86 -15.33
N LEU A 34 1.97 13.10 -14.86
CA LEU A 34 1.89 13.41 -13.44
C LEU A 34 0.57 12.93 -12.82
N GLY A 35 -0.55 13.11 -13.53
CA GLY A 35 -1.86 12.63 -13.10
C GLY A 35 -1.92 11.11 -12.98
N ALA A 36 -1.45 10.40 -14.00
CA ALA A 36 -1.39 8.94 -13.99
C ALA A 36 -0.43 8.41 -12.91
N GLY A 37 0.74 9.03 -12.75
CA GLY A 37 1.70 8.65 -11.72
C GLY A 37 1.21 8.92 -10.30
N ALA A 38 0.50 10.03 -10.08
CA ALA A 38 -0.12 10.33 -8.79
C ALA A 38 -1.22 9.31 -8.43
N GLN A 39 -2.04 8.92 -9.41
CA GLN A 39 -3.05 7.89 -9.22
C GLN A 39 -2.41 6.55 -8.87
N GLN A 40 -1.39 6.11 -9.63
CA GLN A 40 -0.67 4.88 -9.33
C GLN A 40 -0.02 4.91 -7.93
N ALA A 41 0.57 6.03 -7.53
CA ALA A 41 1.17 6.15 -6.20
C ALA A 41 0.13 6.05 -5.07
N ILE A 42 -1.11 6.51 -5.30
CA ILE A 42 -2.20 6.35 -4.34
C ILE A 42 -2.68 4.90 -4.32
N ASP A 43 -2.82 4.28 -5.49
CA ASP A 43 -3.22 2.87 -5.60
C ASP A 43 -2.21 1.96 -4.90
N GLU A 44 -0.90 2.16 -5.11
CA GLU A 44 0.17 1.42 -4.40
C GLU A 44 0.12 1.64 -2.88
N GLN A 45 -0.20 2.86 -2.42
CA GLN A 45 -0.39 3.13 -0.98
C GLN A 45 -1.64 2.43 -0.44
N MET A 46 -2.72 2.36 -1.21
CA MET A 46 -3.95 1.66 -0.82
C MET A 46 -3.73 0.14 -0.79
N GLU A 47 -3.01 -0.42 -1.76
CA GLU A 47 -2.60 -1.82 -1.78
C GLU A 47 -1.68 -2.15 -0.60
N ALA A 48 -0.70 -1.28 -0.29
CA ALA A 48 0.20 -1.46 0.86
C ALA A 48 -0.52 -1.39 2.21
N LEU A 49 -1.68 -0.73 2.28
CA LEU A 49 -2.56 -0.76 3.45
C LEU A 49 -3.40 -2.04 3.55
N GLY A 50 -3.26 -2.96 2.60
CA GLY A 50 -4.01 -4.20 2.53
C GLY A 50 -5.44 -3.96 2.05
N GLY A 51 -5.59 -3.52 0.80
CA GLY A 51 -6.90 -3.29 0.16
C GLY A 51 -7.87 -4.48 0.27
N ASP A 52 -7.34 -5.69 0.44
CA ASP A 52 -8.09 -6.95 0.63
C ASP A 52 -7.91 -7.59 2.02
N ILE A 53 -7.28 -6.89 2.98
CA ILE A 53 -6.99 -7.44 4.31
C ILE A 53 -8.00 -6.93 5.34
N LEU A 54 -8.85 -7.84 5.84
CA LEU A 54 -9.76 -7.55 6.94
C LEU A 54 -9.13 -7.97 8.28
N SER A 55 -8.65 -6.98 9.05
CA SER A 55 -8.13 -7.22 10.40
C SER A 55 -9.26 -7.25 11.43
N VAL A 56 -9.37 -8.37 12.16
CA VAL A 56 -10.37 -8.55 13.23
C VAL A 56 -9.65 -8.71 14.56
N SER A 57 -9.71 -7.67 15.40
CA SER A 57 -9.19 -7.69 16.76
C SER A 57 -10.30 -7.84 17.80
N SER A 58 -10.07 -8.58 18.88
CA SER A 58 -11.00 -8.64 20.00
C SER A 58 -11.08 -7.28 20.69
N GLY A 59 -12.30 -6.78 20.93
CA GLY A 59 -12.49 -5.49 21.58
C GLY A 59 -11.99 -5.47 23.03
N ASN A 60 -11.27 -4.43 23.40
CA ASN A 60 -10.91 -4.16 24.79
C ASN A 60 -12.10 -3.55 25.53
N PHE A 61 -12.81 -4.36 26.31
CA PHE A 61 -13.88 -3.86 27.18
C PHE A 61 -13.28 -3.28 28.46
N PHE A 62 -13.34 -1.96 28.59
CA PHE A 62 -13.07 -1.28 29.86
C PHE A 62 -14.36 -1.27 30.69
N SER A 63 -14.34 -1.95 31.84
CA SER A 63 -15.43 -1.86 32.81
C SER A 63 -14.84 -1.44 34.16
N ARG A 64 -15.33 -0.30 34.69
CA ARG A 64 -14.93 0.24 36.00
C ARG A 64 -13.41 0.38 36.20
N GLY A 65 -12.70 0.92 35.21
CA GLY A 65 -11.27 1.21 35.33
C GLY A 65 -10.35 -0.02 35.26
N VAL A 66 -10.91 -1.23 35.06
CA VAL A 66 -10.14 -2.45 34.83
C VAL A 66 -10.30 -2.85 33.37
N ALA A 67 -9.19 -2.95 32.64
CA ALA A 67 -9.18 -3.54 31.32
C ALA A 67 -9.50 -5.03 31.47
N ARG A 68 -10.72 -5.44 31.10
CA ARG A 68 -11.05 -6.87 31.03
C ARG A 68 -10.71 -7.33 29.63
N ASN A 69 -9.53 -7.92 29.47
CA ASN A 69 -9.15 -8.55 28.22
C ASN A 69 -9.99 -9.84 28.06
N GLN A 70 -11.17 -9.72 27.46
CA GLN A 70 -11.95 -10.87 27.05
C GLN A 70 -11.43 -11.30 25.68
N GLN A 71 -10.55 -12.30 25.67
CA GLN A 71 -10.18 -13.02 24.46
C GLN A 71 -11.42 -13.81 23.98
N THR A 72 -12.26 -13.16 23.19
CA THR A 72 -13.43 -13.78 22.57
C THR A 72 -13.07 -14.49 21.27
N LEU A 73 -11.96 -14.10 20.62
CA LEU A 73 -11.45 -14.73 19.42
C LEU A 73 -10.65 -15.99 19.79
N LYS A 74 -11.04 -17.14 19.23
CA LYS A 74 -10.32 -18.41 19.39
C LYS A 74 -9.71 -18.84 18.06
N THR A 75 -8.64 -19.63 18.14
CA THR A 75 -8.04 -20.28 16.96
C THR A 75 -9.03 -21.14 16.18
N GLY A 76 -10.05 -21.70 16.85
CA GLY A 76 -11.12 -22.47 16.21
C GLY A 76 -12.00 -21.64 15.27
N ASP A 77 -12.18 -20.35 15.55
CA ASP A 77 -12.96 -19.45 14.70
C ASP A 77 -12.21 -19.17 13.38
N ALA A 78 -10.88 -19.01 13.45
CA ALA A 78 -10.04 -18.85 12.26
C ALA A 78 -10.08 -20.09 11.35
N LEU A 79 -10.09 -21.29 11.93
CA LEU A 79 -10.15 -22.54 11.17
C LEU A 79 -11.54 -22.76 10.53
N ALA A 80 -12.61 -22.40 11.24
CA ALA A 80 -13.96 -22.44 10.70
C ALA A 80 -14.14 -21.45 9.52
N LEU A 81 -13.59 -20.23 9.64
CA LEU A 81 -13.60 -19.24 8.56
C LEU A 81 -12.81 -19.71 7.33
N ALA A 82 -11.68 -20.40 7.54
CA ALA A 82 -10.89 -20.97 6.45
C ALA A 82 -11.58 -22.16 5.74
N GLN A 83 -12.46 -22.89 6.42
CA GLN A 83 -13.21 -24.01 5.84
C GLN A 83 -14.48 -23.57 5.11
N GLN A 84 -15.06 -22.42 5.49
CA GLN A 84 -16.32 -21.91 4.94
C GLN A 84 -16.13 -21.03 3.69
N SER A 85 -14.89 -20.79 3.24
CA SER A 85 -14.56 -19.68 2.36
C SER A 85 -14.45 -20.04 0.87
N ALA A 86 -15.51 -19.77 0.10
CA ALA A 86 -15.39 -19.56 -1.35
C ALA A 86 -14.96 -18.12 -1.71
N SER A 87 -15.03 -17.19 -0.74
CA SER A 87 -14.81 -15.75 -0.96
C SER A 87 -13.56 -15.18 -0.29
N PHE A 88 -12.81 -15.96 0.50
CA PHE A 88 -11.60 -15.50 1.19
C PHE A 88 -10.38 -16.28 0.67
N SER A 89 -9.31 -15.56 0.32
CA SER A 89 -8.05 -16.16 -0.16
C SER A 89 -7.29 -16.90 0.96
N GLY A 90 -7.44 -16.43 2.21
CA GLY A 90 -6.87 -17.09 3.38
C GLY A 90 -7.21 -16.37 4.67
N VAL A 91 -7.01 -17.05 5.80
CA VAL A 91 -7.21 -16.51 7.15
C VAL A 91 -5.92 -16.74 7.94
N VAL A 92 -5.41 -15.69 8.58
CA VAL A 92 -4.20 -15.74 9.40
C VAL A 92 -4.53 -15.31 10.83
N PRO A 93 -4.54 -16.24 11.80
CA PRO A 93 -4.63 -15.87 13.21
C PRO A 93 -3.28 -15.35 13.70
N GLU A 94 -3.29 -14.14 14.26
CA GLU A 94 -2.11 -13.49 14.83
C GLU A 94 -2.27 -13.32 16.34
N ILE A 95 -1.21 -13.61 17.09
CA ILE A 95 -1.10 -13.28 18.51
C ILE A 95 0.25 -12.61 18.74
N ASP A 96 0.25 -11.37 19.19
CA ASP A 96 1.46 -10.68 19.62
C ASP A 96 1.63 -10.76 21.15
N GLY A 97 2.89 -10.83 21.59
CA GLY A 97 3.20 -10.85 23.01
C GLY A 97 4.62 -10.40 23.28
N ARG A 98 4.79 -9.52 24.26
CA ARG A 98 6.14 -9.15 24.74
C ARG A 98 6.75 -10.31 25.50
N ARG A 99 7.96 -10.69 25.13
CA ARG A 99 8.73 -11.76 25.77
C ARG A 99 10.18 -11.31 25.94
N GLN A 100 10.74 -11.69 27.07
CA GLN A 100 12.13 -11.47 27.36
C GLN A 100 12.94 -12.59 26.70
N ILE A 101 13.74 -12.23 25.70
CA ILE A 101 14.59 -13.15 24.93
C ILE A 101 16.02 -12.98 25.39
N LYS A 102 16.65 -14.08 25.79
CA LYS A 102 18.05 -14.11 26.21
C LYS A 102 18.89 -14.82 25.15
N TYR A 103 19.92 -14.15 24.66
CA TYR A 103 20.93 -14.74 23.78
C TYR A 103 22.33 -14.48 24.35
N GLY A 104 22.98 -15.52 24.87
CA GLY A 104 24.24 -15.40 25.60
C GLY A 104 24.12 -14.47 26.81
N ASN A 105 24.92 -13.40 26.82
CA ASN A 105 24.92 -12.36 27.87
C ASN A 105 23.96 -11.19 27.58
N GLN A 106 23.23 -11.22 26.47
CA GLN A 106 22.27 -10.17 26.12
C GLN A 106 20.86 -10.60 26.49
N ASN A 107 20.12 -9.66 27.09
CA ASN A 107 18.76 -9.86 27.53
C ASN A 107 17.91 -8.72 27.00
N LEU A 108 17.00 -9.04 26.07
CA LEU A 108 16.22 -8.08 25.31
C LEU A 108 14.74 -8.37 25.51
N ASN A 109 13.95 -7.34 25.77
CA ASN A 109 12.50 -7.46 25.81
C ASN A 109 11.94 -7.14 24.41
N LEU A 110 11.57 -8.19 23.66
CA LEU A 110 11.14 -8.08 22.27
C LEU A 110 9.66 -8.45 22.14
N THR A 111 8.99 -7.89 21.13
CA THR A 111 7.64 -8.30 20.74
C THR A 111 7.76 -9.52 19.85
N VAL A 112 7.11 -10.61 20.24
CA VAL A 112 7.04 -11.85 19.46
C VAL A 112 5.66 -11.93 18.84
N LEU A 113 5.61 -12.07 17.52
CA LEU A 113 4.39 -12.33 16.76
C LEU A 113 4.29 -13.82 16.49
N GLY A 114 3.24 -14.47 17.01
CA GLY A 114 2.86 -15.83 16.68
C GLY A 114 1.85 -15.81 15.54
N THR A 115 2.19 -16.47 14.44
CA THR A 115 1.36 -16.52 13.24
C THR A 115 1.43 -17.91 12.59
N THR A 116 0.57 -18.16 11.61
CA THR A 116 0.55 -19.40 10.82
C THR A 116 1.46 -19.30 9.59
N PRO A 117 1.89 -20.42 8.97
CA PRO A 117 2.81 -20.41 7.84
C PRO A 117 2.35 -19.61 6.62
N ASN A 118 1.04 -19.45 6.44
CA ASN A 118 0.43 -18.65 5.36
C ASN A 118 0.55 -17.13 5.56
N TYR A 119 1.20 -16.67 6.64
CA TYR A 119 1.44 -15.24 6.88
C TYR A 119 2.23 -14.59 5.74
N ALA A 120 3.24 -15.27 5.19
CA ALA A 120 4.09 -14.73 4.13
C ALA A 120 3.43 -14.69 2.74
N ASP A 121 2.33 -15.41 2.54
CA ASP A 121 1.61 -15.45 1.25
C ASP A 121 0.44 -14.45 1.21
N ILE A 122 0.03 -13.91 2.38
CA ILE A 122 -1.16 -13.05 2.53
C ILE A 122 -0.79 -11.60 2.87
N HIS A 123 0.44 -11.34 3.35
CA HIS A 123 1.05 -10.02 3.54
C HIS A 123 2.06 -9.71 2.44
#